data_AF-A0A832N876-F1
#
_entry.id   AF-A0A832N876-F1
#
_cell.length_a   1.000
_cell.length_b   1.000
_cell.length_c   1.000
_cell.angle_alpha   90.00
_cell.angle_beta   90.00
_cell.angle_gamma   90.00
#
_symmetry.space_group_name_H-M   'P 1'
#
loop_
_entity.id
_entity.type
_entity.pdbx_description
1 polymer ?
#
loop_
_entity_poly.entity_id
_entity_poly.type
_entity_poly.pdbx_seq_one_letter_code
_entity_poly.pdbx_strand_id
1 'polypeptide(L)'
;MNASRNTLRPDRVAQWRSRLAILSAGVLLFLTLTGLFIWFFPFSEFTQWSVVLHTLLGLLFLLPVAWYCLRHWLLYRRHPLTHIKLLGYLGLFVLLVCLASGLVLAGQALFSIKIHYGWQGVHRWTTVALLAFVLPHILLIVLRDARARAAEAMALVGQATKQYGRAAFALALFLLALVGLVVYAYDPPRLLTDFPPDYDFWEPTNPMYGRNRPFAPSLARTRENKPIDARVLAGSRSCGTSGCHEQIVQEWLPSAHRYSAMDKAFQAIQLTMAQQNGPTSTRYCGGCHDPISLFSGTKNIYAEESKLTALEGYHEGVSCLVCHAIKETDLKGNANYVITAPSRYIGELEYQETQSEAWRVLRDFLLRAYPREHVTSLSKKMF
;
A
#
# COMPACT_ATOMS: atom_id res chain seq x y z
N MET A 1 6.77 -66.25 15.17
CA MET A 1 6.94 -65.63 13.83
C MET A 1 6.97 -64.12 13.99
N ASN A 2 8.16 -63.53 14.12
CA ASN A 2 8.37 -62.09 14.22
C ASN A 2 8.34 -61.48 12.82
N ALA A 3 7.21 -60.88 12.44
CA ALA A 3 7.14 -60.03 11.26
C ALA A 3 8.05 -58.81 11.51
N SER A 4 9.22 -58.79 10.86
CA SER A 4 10.10 -57.64 10.81
C SER A 4 9.31 -56.43 10.34
N ARG A 5 9.02 -55.48 11.25
CA ARG A 5 8.52 -54.14 10.90
C ARG A 5 9.63 -53.45 10.11
N ASN A 6 9.65 -53.70 8.80
CA ASN A 6 10.52 -53.03 7.85
C ASN A 6 10.02 -51.58 7.75
N THR A 7 10.46 -50.73 8.67
CA THR A 7 10.28 -49.29 8.57
C THR A 7 11.22 -48.80 7.47
N LEU A 8 10.78 -48.94 6.21
CA LEU A 8 11.46 -48.41 5.04
C LEU A 8 11.79 -46.95 5.32
N ARG A 9 13.08 -46.65 5.56
CA ARG A 9 13.54 -45.28 5.74
C ARG A 9 13.21 -44.52 4.45
N PRO A 10 12.61 -43.32 4.51
CA PRO A 10 12.31 -42.56 3.32
C PRO A 10 13.57 -42.36 2.47
N ASP A 11 13.46 -42.57 1.15
CA ASP A 11 14.53 -42.25 0.21
C ASP A 11 14.81 -40.75 0.27
N ARG A 12 15.96 -40.39 0.85
CA ARG A 12 16.37 -39.01 1.07
C ARG A 12 16.54 -38.25 -0.24
N VAL A 13 17.04 -38.91 -1.29
CA VAL A 13 17.24 -38.27 -2.60
C VAL A 13 15.88 -37.92 -3.20
N ALA A 14 14.91 -38.84 -3.16
CA ALA A 14 13.55 -38.60 -3.61
C ALA A 14 12.86 -37.45 -2.84
N GLN A 15 13.07 -37.36 -1.52
CA GLN A 15 12.51 -36.26 -0.72
C GLN A 15 13.09 -34.90 -1.12
N TRP A 16 14.41 -34.79 -1.31
CA TRP A 16 15.05 -33.55 -1.78
C TRP A 16 14.64 -33.17 -3.22
N ARG A 17 14.33 -34.15 -4.07
CA ARG A 17 13.85 -33.92 -5.45
C ARG A 17 12.34 -33.71 -5.56
N SER A 18 11.61 -33.72 -4.45
CA SER A 18 10.16 -33.55 -4.44
C SER A 18 9.77 -32.17 -4.99
N ARG A 19 9.04 -32.16 -6.11
CA ARG A 19 8.50 -30.93 -6.72
C ARG A 19 7.63 -30.15 -5.74
N LEU A 20 6.82 -30.85 -4.95
CA LEU A 20 5.95 -30.24 -3.95
C LEU A 20 6.73 -29.59 -2.81
N ALA A 21 7.87 -30.17 -2.41
CA ALA A 21 8.75 -29.59 -1.40
C ALA A 21 9.43 -28.32 -1.93
N ILE A 22 9.94 -28.37 -3.17
CA ILE A 22 10.57 -27.22 -3.84
C ILE A 22 9.57 -26.07 -3.99
N LEU A 23 8.36 -26.37 -4.47
CA LEU A 23 7.26 -25.41 -4.58
C LEU A 23 6.95 -24.76 -3.23
N SER A 24 6.71 -25.57 -2.20
CA SER A 24 6.36 -25.08 -0.87
C SER A 24 7.46 -24.20 -0.28
N ALA A 25 8.73 -24.59 -0.42
CA ALA A 25 9.85 -23.80 0.09
C ALA A 25 10.06 -22.50 -0.68
N GLY A 26 9.95 -22.51 -2.01
CA GLY A 26 10.07 -21.29 -2.81
C GLY A 26 8.95 -20.30 -2.54
N VAL A 27 7.71 -20.77 -2.43
CA VAL A 27 6.56 -19.92 -2.07
C VAL A 27 6.69 -19.37 -0.65
N LEU A 28 7.01 -20.22 0.35
CA LEU A 28 7.19 -19.74 1.72
C LEU A 28 8.35 -18.75 1.84
N LEU A 29 9.42 -18.93 1.08
CA LEU A 29 10.52 -17.96 1.00
C LEU A 29 10.04 -16.64 0.39
N PHE A 30 9.32 -16.68 -0.73
CA PHE A 30 8.71 -15.48 -1.33
C PHE A 30 7.79 -14.75 -0.33
N LEU A 31 6.88 -15.46 0.34
CA LEU A 31 5.97 -14.88 1.33
C LEU A 31 6.73 -14.28 2.51
N THR A 32 7.79 -14.95 2.98
CA THR A 32 8.65 -14.41 4.05
C THR A 32 9.32 -13.11 3.61
N LEU A 33 9.93 -13.09 2.41
CA LEU A 33 10.65 -11.93 1.91
C LEU A 33 9.71 -10.73 1.66
N THR A 34 8.57 -10.96 1.02
CA THR A 34 7.56 -9.92 0.79
C THR A 34 6.92 -9.45 2.10
N GLY A 35 6.64 -10.35 3.05
CA GLY A 35 6.09 -9.99 4.36
C GLY A 35 7.05 -9.12 5.18
N LEU A 36 8.35 -9.43 5.18
CA LEU A 36 9.38 -8.58 5.78
C LEU A 36 9.51 -7.24 5.05
N PHE A 37 9.45 -7.25 3.72
CA PHE A 37 9.51 -6.02 2.93
C PHE A 37 8.36 -5.07 3.29
N ILE A 38 7.12 -5.58 3.34
CA ILE A 38 5.92 -4.81 3.73
C ILE A 38 6.07 -4.20 5.14
N TRP A 39 6.74 -4.91 6.05
CA TRP A 39 6.93 -4.44 7.43
C TRP A 39 8.00 -3.33 7.53
N PHE A 40 9.14 -3.49 6.85
CA PHE A 40 10.30 -2.63 7.07
C PHE A 40 10.48 -1.50 6.06
N PHE A 41 9.93 -1.61 4.85
CA PHE A 41 10.10 -0.61 3.80
C PHE A 41 8.97 0.43 3.80
N PRO A 42 9.26 1.65 3.30
CA PRO A 42 8.28 2.73 3.28
C PRO A 42 7.14 2.46 2.29
N PHE A 43 6.10 3.30 2.38
CA PHE A 43 5.01 3.34 1.43
C PHE A 43 5.54 3.62 0.01
N SER A 44 5.25 2.72 -0.92
CA SER A 44 5.64 2.82 -2.33
C SER A 44 4.73 1.95 -3.18
N GLU A 45 4.74 2.13 -4.51
CA GLU A 45 4.01 1.27 -5.44
C GLU A 45 4.43 -0.20 -5.31
N PHE A 46 5.74 -0.44 -5.18
CA PHE A 46 6.28 -1.78 -4.99
C PHE A 46 5.78 -2.42 -3.68
N THR A 47 5.72 -1.66 -2.59
CA THR A 47 5.18 -2.15 -1.32
C THR A 47 3.70 -2.49 -1.44
N GLN A 48 2.91 -1.65 -2.10
CA GLN A 48 1.48 -1.87 -2.31
C GLN A 48 1.21 -3.13 -3.15
N TRP A 49 1.88 -3.28 -4.29
CA TRP A 49 1.78 -4.50 -5.10
C TRP A 49 2.30 -5.74 -4.38
N SER A 50 3.31 -5.60 -3.51
CA SER A 50 3.76 -6.68 -2.63
C SER A 50 2.66 -7.14 -1.67
N VAL A 51 1.86 -6.23 -1.09
CA VAL A 51 0.71 -6.60 -0.23
C VAL A 51 -0.31 -7.43 -1.01
N VAL A 52 -0.64 -7.01 -2.22
CA VAL A 52 -1.59 -7.71 -3.10
C VAL A 52 -1.08 -9.10 -3.45
N LEU A 53 0.13 -9.20 -4.00
CA LEU A 53 0.69 -10.48 -4.46
C LEU A 53 1.04 -11.42 -3.30
N HIS A 54 1.50 -10.91 -2.16
CA HIS A 54 1.69 -11.71 -0.94
C HIS A 54 0.38 -12.37 -0.53
N THR A 55 -0.72 -11.62 -0.53
CA THR A 55 -2.04 -12.13 -0.14
C THR A 55 -2.57 -13.13 -1.16
N LEU A 56 -2.56 -12.79 -2.46
CA LEU A 56 -3.07 -13.65 -3.52
C LEU A 56 -2.29 -14.97 -3.61
N LEU A 57 -0.96 -14.92 -3.60
CA LEU A 57 -0.13 -16.12 -3.66
C LEU A 57 -0.20 -16.93 -2.36
N GLY A 58 -0.36 -16.26 -1.21
CA GLY A 58 -0.61 -16.93 0.07
C GLY A 58 -1.91 -17.75 0.05
N LEU A 59 -2.98 -17.19 -0.51
CA LEU A 59 -4.26 -17.90 -0.69
C LEU A 59 -4.16 -19.02 -1.73
N LEU A 60 -3.56 -18.75 -2.89
CA LEU A 60 -3.42 -19.70 -4.00
C LEU A 60 -2.64 -20.95 -3.57
N PHE A 61 -1.54 -20.76 -2.83
CA PHE A 61 -0.65 -21.85 -2.42
C PHE A 61 -0.95 -22.41 -1.03
N LEU A 62 -2.01 -21.97 -0.36
CA LEU A 62 -2.43 -22.49 0.94
C LEU A 62 -2.59 -24.02 0.91
N LEU A 63 -3.40 -24.54 -0.02
CA LEU A 63 -3.69 -25.97 -0.11
C LEU A 63 -2.45 -26.81 -0.49
N PRO A 64 -1.65 -26.45 -1.51
CA PRO A 64 -0.40 -27.12 -1.81
C PRO A 64 0.57 -27.19 -0.61
N VAL A 65 0.76 -26.08 0.10
CA VAL A 65 1.66 -26.02 1.27
C VAL A 65 1.10 -26.85 2.42
N ALA A 66 -0.20 -26.77 2.71
CA ALA A 66 -0.84 -27.58 3.73
C ALA A 66 -0.70 -29.08 3.42
N TRP A 67 -0.89 -29.47 2.15
CA TRP A 67 -0.70 -30.85 1.70
C TRP A 67 0.74 -31.32 1.86
N TYR A 68 1.73 -30.49 1.50
CA TYR A 68 3.14 -30.78 1.73
C TYR A 68 3.43 -31.02 3.23
N CYS A 69 2.99 -30.11 4.09
CA CYS A 69 3.19 -30.20 5.53
C CYS A 69 2.55 -31.46 6.12
N LEU A 70 1.32 -31.79 5.69
CA LEU A 70 0.62 -33.01 6.11
C LEU A 70 1.40 -34.27 5.70
N ARG A 71 1.84 -34.36 4.43
CA ARG A 71 2.64 -35.50 3.95
C ARG A 71 3.97 -35.60 4.68
N HIS A 72 4.66 -34.49 4.88
CA HIS A 72 5.92 -34.44 5.61
C HIS A 72 5.74 -34.93 7.05
N TRP A 73 4.70 -34.46 7.74
CA TRP A 73 4.36 -34.91 9.08
C TRP A 73 4.04 -36.41 9.13
N LEU A 74 3.17 -36.90 8.23
CA LEU A 74 2.77 -38.31 8.18
C LEU A 74 3.95 -39.25 7.95
N LEU A 75 4.93 -38.85 7.14
CA LEU A 75 6.16 -39.61 6.90
C LEU A 75 7.03 -39.70 8.14
N TYR A 76 7.22 -38.59 8.87
CA TYR A 76 8.18 -38.53 9.98
C TYR A 76 7.57 -38.78 11.37
N ARG A 77 6.24 -38.80 11.53
CA ARG A 77 5.58 -38.90 12.85
C ARG A 77 5.97 -40.15 13.64
N ARG A 78 6.21 -41.29 12.97
CA ARG A 78 6.56 -42.57 13.61
C ARG A 78 8.05 -42.71 13.98
N HIS A 79 8.91 -41.79 13.55
CA HIS A 79 10.33 -41.82 13.91
C HIS A 79 10.58 -41.31 15.35
N PRO A 80 11.68 -41.71 16.01
CA PRO A 80 12.03 -41.19 17.34
C PRO A 80 12.13 -39.66 17.39
N LEU A 81 11.85 -39.08 18.56
CA LEU A 81 11.98 -37.64 18.77
C LEU A 81 13.47 -37.25 18.80
N THR A 82 13.82 -36.24 18.01
CA THR A 82 15.16 -35.63 17.95
C THR A 82 15.00 -34.12 18.01
N HIS A 83 16.07 -33.39 18.31
CA HIS A 83 16.05 -31.92 18.28
C HIS A 83 15.62 -31.36 16.90
N ILE A 84 16.03 -32.01 15.79
CA ILE A 84 15.58 -31.65 14.44
C ILE A 84 14.06 -31.85 14.29
N LYS A 85 13.53 -33.00 14.75
CA LYS A 85 12.08 -33.28 14.70
C LYS A 85 11.28 -32.33 15.58
N LEU A 86 11.80 -31.96 16.75
CA LEU A 86 11.19 -30.99 17.65
C LEU A 86 11.10 -29.60 16.98
N LEU A 87 12.18 -29.11 16.38
CA LEU A 87 12.17 -27.87 15.61
C LEU A 87 11.16 -27.94 14.45
N GLY A 88 11.03 -29.09 13.80
CA GLY A 88 10.02 -29.32 12.76
C GLY A 88 8.58 -29.22 13.28
N TYR A 89 8.30 -29.76 14.47
CA TYR A 89 6.98 -29.63 15.10
C TYR A 89 6.66 -28.19 15.52
N LEU A 90 7.63 -27.50 16.15
CA LEU A 90 7.47 -26.08 16.51
C LEU A 90 7.29 -25.22 15.27
N GLY A 91 8.09 -25.46 14.22
CA GLY A 91 7.95 -24.77 12.94
C GLY A 91 6.60 -25.03 12.27
N LEU A 92 6.09 -26.26 12.28
CA LEU A 92 4.76 -26.58 11.75
C LEU A 92 3.65 -25.89 12.55
N PHE A 93 3.73 -25.91 13.88
CA PHE A 93 2.76 -25.22 14.74
C PHE A 93 2.74 -23.71 14.45
N VAL A 94 3.91 -23.07 14.44
CA VAL A 94 4.03 -21.63 14.14
C VAL A 94 3.55 -21.31 12.72
N LEU A 95 3.85 -22.15 11.73
CA LEU A 95 3.34 -21.99 10.38
C LEU A 95 1.81 -22.03 10.34
N LEU A 96 1.17 -22.95 11.06
CA LEU A 96 -0.29 -23.02 11.13
C LEU A 96 -0.89 -21.75 11.73
N VAL A 97 -0.30 -21.20 12.80
CA VAL A 97 -0.74 -19.92 13.39
C VAL A 97 -0.51 -18.76 12.42
N CYS A 98 0.61 -18.76 11.69
CA CYS A 98 0.91 -17.75 10.67
C CYS A 98 -0.11 -17.79 9.51
N LEU A 99 -0.43 -18.98 9.00
CA LEU A 99 -1.43 -19.17 7.95
C LEU A 99 -2.84 -18.77 8.43
N ALA A 100 -3.23 -19.20 9.64
CA ALA A 100 -4.53 -18.85 10.22
C ALA A 100 -4.67 -17.33 10.41
N SER A 101 -3.66 -16.67 10.98
CA SER A 101 -3.65 -15.21 11.13
C SER A 101 -3.65 -14.49 9.78
N GLY A 102 -2.93 -15.00 8.78
CA GLY A 102 -2.95 -14.47 7.40
C GLY A 102 -4.32 -14.57 6.74
N LEU A 103 -5.03 -15.69 6.92
CA LEU A 103 -6.40 -15.87 6.43
C LEU A 103 -7.38 -14.92 7.10
N VAL A 104 -7.26 -14.73 8.42
CA VAL A 104 -8.07 -13.75 9.16
C VAL A 104 -7.82 -12.34 8.62
N LEU A 105 -6.55 -11.95 8.41
CA LEU A 105 -6.20 -10.63 7.89
C LEU A 105 -6.68 -10.43 6.45
N ALA A 106 -6.53 -11.43 5.58
CA ALA A 106 -7.04 -11.38 4.21
C ALA A 106 -8.56 -11.22 4.19
N GLY A 107 -9.27 -11.98 5.02
CA GLY A 107 -10.72 -11.85 5.18
C GLY A 107 -11.12 -10.47 5.73
N GLN A 108 -10.40 -9.95 6.72
CA GLN A 108 -10.63 -8.59 7.24
C GLN A 108 -10.39 -7.52 6.19
N ALA A 109 -9.32 -7.61 5.39
CA ALA A 109 -9.06 -6.63 4.34
C ALA A 109 -10.14 -6.64 3.24
N LEU A 110 -10.67 -7.81 2.92
CA LEU A 110 -11.73 -7.95 1.90
C LEU A 110 -13.11 -7.51 2.40
N PHE A 111 -13.47 -7.87 3.63
CA PHE A 111 -14.87 -7.81 4.10
C PHE A 111 -15.11 -6.97 5.36
N SER A 112 -14.06 -6.65 6.13
CA SER A 112 -14.19 -5.81 7.34
C SER A 112 -13.95 -4.33 7.01
N ILE A 113 -14.46 -3.45 7.86
CA ILE A 113 -14.20 -2.01 7.81
C ILE A 113 -12.78 -1.65 8.29
N LYS A 114 -12.19 -2.47 9.17
CA LYS A 114 -10.81 -2.28 9.67
C LYS A 114 -10.12 -3.60 9.97
N ILE A 115 -8.80 -3.63 9.81
CA ILE A 115 -7.97 -4.75 10.29
C ILE A 115 -7.80 -4.69 11.81
N HIS A 116 -7.68 -5.86 12.43
CA HIS A 116 -7.43 -5.95 13.85
C HIS A 116 -5.93 -6.03 14.14
N TYR A 117 -5.38 -5.02 14.82
CA TYR A 117 -3.94 -4.92 15.11
C TYR A 117 -3.39 -6.11 15.89
N GLY A 118 -4.20 -6.79 16.71
CA GLY A 118 -3.79 -8.03 17.39
C GLY A 118 -3.48 -9.16 16.41
N TRP A 119 -4.32 -9.36 15.40
CA TRP A 119 -4.09 -10.39 14.37
C TRP A 119 -2.89 -10.04 13.48
N GLN A 120 -2.72 -8.74 13.19
CA GLN A 120 -1.53 -8.24 12.50
C GLN A 120 -0.25 -8.46 13.31
N GLY A 121 -0.33 -8.28 14.64
CA GLY A 121 0.76 -8.58 15.57
C GLY A 121 1.13 -10.07 15.56
N VAL A 122 0.12 -10.95 15.69
CA VAL A 122 0.31 -12.40 15.61
C VAL A 122 1.01 -12.78 14.31
N HIS A 123 0.49 -12.35 13.16
CA HIS A 123 1.05 -12.71 11.85
C HIS A 123 2.52 -12.29 11.68
N ARG A 124 2.86 -11.07 12.11
CA ARG A 124 4.24 -10.54 12.08
C ARG A 124 5.18 -11.34 12.99
N TRP A 125 4.79 -11.56 14.24
CA TRP A 125 5.65 -12.27 15.20
C TRP A 125 5.76 -13.77 14.90
N THR A 126 4.72 -14.40 14.35
CA THR A 126 4.82 -15.79 13.86
C THR A 126 5.76 -15.89 12.67
N THR A 127 5.91 -14.85 11.85
CA THR A 127 6.93 -14.83 10.78
C THR A 127 8.35 -14.88 11.36
N VAL A 128 8.62 -14.09 12.41
CA VAL A 128 9.92 -14.12 13.12
C VAL A 128 10.16 -15.49 13.76
N ALA A 129 9.16 -16.03 14.44
CA ALA A 129 9.24 -17.37 15.05
C ALA A 129 9.44 -18.47 13.98
N LEU A 130 8.82 -18.34 12.81
CA LEU A 130 9.00 -19.27 11.70
C LEU A 130 10.46 -19.29 11.25
N LEU A 131 11.10 -18.13 11.11
CA LEU A 131 12.53 -18.04 10.81
C LEU A 131 13.38 -18.70 11.90
N ALA A 132 13.04 -18.46 13.17
CA ALA A 132 13.77 -19.01 14.32
C ALA A 132 13.67 -20.54 14.44
N PHE A 133 12.60 -21.18 13.96
CA PHE A 133 12.45 -22.64 14.04
C PHE A 133 12.75 -23.37 12.72
N VAL A 134 12.30 -22.83 11.59
CA VAL A 134 12.44 -23.49 10.28
C VAL A 134 13.85 -23.35 9.71
N LEU A 135 14.52 -22.19 9.88
CA LEU A 135 15.89 -22.05 9.39
C LEU A 135 16.84 -23.02 10.10
N PRO A 136 16.85 -23.14 11.45
CA PRO A 136 17.67 -24.14 12.11
C PRO A 136 17.24 -25.57 11.78
N HIS A 137 15.94 -25.85 11.64
CA HIS A 137 15.45 -27.17 11.22
C HIS A 137 16.08 -27.61 9.89
N ILE A 138 16.05 -26.74 8.87
CA ILE A 138 16.64 -27.03 7.55
C ILE A 138 18.16 -27.07 7.65
N LEU A 139 18.79 -26.09 8.30
CA LEU A 139 20.25 -25.98 8.42
C LEU A 139 20.86 -27.22 9.08
N LEU A 140 20.27 -27.69 10.19
CA LEU A 140 20.77 -28.88 10.88
C LEU A 140 20.63 -30.14 10.03
N ILE A 141 19.58 -30.25 9.21
CA ILE A 141 19.45 -31.34 8.23
C ILE A 141 20.57 -31.24 7.19
N VAL A 142 20.82 -30.06 6.62
CA VAL A 142 21.86 -29.84 5.62
C VAL A 142 23.25 -30.12 6.20
N LEU A 143 23.55 -29.67 7.42
CA LEU A 143 24.83 -29.90 8.10
C LEU A 143 25.04 -31.37 8.44
N ARG A 144 24.00 -32.05 8.95
CA ARG A 144 24.05 -33.50 9.21
C ARG A 144 24.32 -34.27 7.92
N ASP A 145 23.58 -33.96 6.87
CA ASP A 145 23.72 -34.63 5.58
C ASP A 145 25.06 -34.28 4.92
N ALA A 146 25.63 -33.08 5.16
CA ALA A 146 26.96 -32.68 4.70
C ALA A 146 28.10 -33.40 5.44
N ARG A 147 28.02 -33.54 6.78
CA ARG A 147 29.00 -34.32 7.56
C ARG A 147 29.02 -35.79 7.16
N ALA A 148 27.86 -36.33 6.73
CA ALA A 148 27.76 -37.68 6.19
C ALA A 148 28.34 -37.84 4.76
N ARG A 149 28.65 -36.74 4.03
CA ARG A 149 29.24 -36.77 2.67
C ARG A 149 30.68 -37.26 2.62
N ALA A 150 31.35 -37.41 3.76
CA ALA A 150 32.67 -38.03 3.82
C ALA A 150 32.64 -39.51 3.38
N ALA A 151 31.45 -40.13 3.28
CA ALA A 151 31.25 -41.44 2.66
C ALA A 151 30.64 -41.29 1.24
N GLU A 152 31.22 -41.96 0.23
CA GLU A 152 30.80 -41.91 -1.18
C GLU A 152 29.29 -42.16 -1.40
N ALA A 153 28.66 -42.95 -0.52
CA ALA A 153 27.22 -43.26 -0.54
C ALA A 153 26.29 -42.05 -0.35
N MET A 154 26.80 -40.86 0.02
CA MET A 154 26.01 -39.65 0.30
C MET A 154 26.20 -38.52 -0.74
N ALA A 155 26.98 -38.74 -1.80
CA ALA A 155 27.21 -37.74 -2.86
C ALA A 155 25.90 -37.32 -3.57
N LEU A 156 25.03 -38.28 -3.88
CA LEU A 156 23.74 -38.05 -4.54
C LEU A 156 22.78 -37.22 -3.68
N VAL A 157 22.77 -37.44 -2.36
CA VAL A 157 21.97 -36.63 -1.41
C VAL A 157 22.45 -35.18 -1.44
N GLY A 158 23.77 -34.95 -1.44
CA GLY A 158 24.33 -33.61 -1.49
C GLY A 158 24.00 -32.84 -2.77
N GLN A 159 24.01 -33.51 -3.92
CA GLN A 159 23.58 -32.93 -5.19
C GLN A 159 22.09 -32.59 -5.17
N ALA A 160 21.24 -33.49 -4.66
CA ALA A 160 19.80 -33.28 -4.56
C ALA A 160 19.47 -32.09 -3.63
N THR A 161 20.14 -31.96 -2.48
CA THR A 161 19.97 -30.80 -1.57
C THR A 161 20.36 -29.47 -2.24
N LYS A 162 21.47 -29.43 -3.02
CA LYS A 162 21.88 -28.23 -3.74
C LYS A 162 20.86 -27.85 -4.82
N GLN A 163 20.37 -28.83 -5.58
CA GLN A 163 19.33 -28.64 -6.59
C GLN A 163 18.03 -28.12 -5.97
N TYR A 164 17.61 -28.70 -4.85
CA TYR A 164 16.47 -28.22 -4.07
C TYR A 164 16.60 -26.74 -3.70
N GLY A 165 17.73 -26.36 -3.09
CA GLY A 165 17.97 -24.98 -2.67
C GLY A 165 17.98 -24.00 -3.84
N ARG A 166 18.65 -24.36 -4.94
CA ARG A 166 18.67 -23.56 -6.17
C ARG A 166 17.29 -23.40 -6.79
N ALA A 167 16.50 -24.48 -6.87
CA ALA A 167 15.18 -24.45 -7.47
C ALA A 167 14.17 -23.65 -6.61
N ALA A 168 14.21 -23.82 -5.28
CA ALA A 168 13.35 -23.05 -4.36
C ALA A 168 13.70 -21.56 -4.40
N PHE A 169 14.99 -21.22 -4.42
CA PHE A 169 15.45 -19.83 -4.54
C PHE A 169 15.11 -19.22 -5.90
N ALA A 170 15.31 -19.96 -7.00
CA ALA A 170 14.94 -19.51 -8.34
C ALA A 170 13.43 -19.25 -8.46
N LEU A 171 12.60 -20.11 -7.85
CA LEU A 171 11.15 -19.88 -7.78
C LEU A 171 10.81 -18.61 -6.97
N ALA A 172 11.45 -18.41 -5.81
CA ALA A 172 11.22 -17.21 -5.02
C ALA A 172 11.63 -15.93 -5.77
N LEU A 173 12.77 -15.96 -6.47
CA LEU A 173 13.21 -14.87 -7.34
C LEU A 173 12.25 -14.64 -8.52
N PHE A 174 11.74 -15.69 -9.13
CA PHE A 174 10.74 -15.58 -10.19
C PHE A 174 9.45 -14.89 -9.68
N LEU A 175 8.96 -15.27 -8.51
CA LEU A 175 7.79 -14.63 -7.90
C LEU A 175 8.07 -13.17 -7.49
N LEU A 176 9.28 -12.85 -7.02
CA LEU A 176 9.69 -11.45 -6.77
C LEU A 176 9.79 -10.65 -8.07
N ALA A 177 10.33 -11.25 -9.13
CA ALA A 177 10.38 -10.64 -10.45
C ALA A 177 8.97 -10.38 -11.01
N LEU A 178 7.98 -11.23 -10.68
CA LEU A 178 6.58 -10.96 -11.01
C LEU A 178 6.05 -9.70 -10.31
N VAL A 179 6.43 -9.44 -9.05
CA VAL A 179 6.11 -8.16 -8.38
C VAL A 179 6.72 -6.99 -9.16
N GLY A 180 8.01 -7.09 -9.51
CA GLY A 180 8.69 -6.08 -10.30
C GLY A 180 8.05 -5.88 -11.68
N LEU A 181 7.59 -6.94 -12.34
CA LEU A 181 6.89 -6.88 -13.62
C LEU A 181 5.53 -6.19 -13.50
N VAL A 182 4.76 -6.48 -12.45
CA VAL A 182 3.47 -5.81 -12.21
C VAL A 182 3.68 -4.32 -11.93
N VAL A 183 4.69 -3.96 -11.13
CA VAL A 183 5.07 -2.56 -10.90
C VAL A 183 5.51 -1.89 -12.19
N TYR A 184 6.34 -2.56 -13.00
CA TYR A 184 6.81 -2.03 -14.29
C TYR A 184 5.68 -1.86 -15.31
N ALA A 185 4.70 -2.75 -15.32
CA ALA A 185 3.56 -2.71 -16.22
C ALA A 185 2.46 -1.73 -15.76
N TYR A 186 2.51 -1.27 -14.51
CA TYR A 186 1.58 -0.30 -13.98
C TYR A 186 1.96 1.10 -14.48
N ASP A 187 1.04 1.76 -15.17
CA ASP A 187 1.19 3.15 -15.64
C ASP A 187 0.48 4.07 -14.62
N PRO A 188 1.22 4.71 -13.70
CA PRO A 188 0.61 5.57 -12.69
C PRO A 188 -0.03 6.80 -13.34
N PRO A 189 -1.15 7.33 -12.78
CA PRO A 189 -1.78 8.55 -13.27
C PRO A 189 -0.78 9.70 -13.33
N ARG A 190 -0.68 10.34 -14.50
CA ARG A 190 0.21 11.50 -14.69
C ARG A 190 -0.36 12.70 -13.96
N LEU A 191 0.32 13.13 -12.91
CA LEU A 191 -0.08 14.28 -12.09
C LEU A 191 0.59 15.56 -12.56
N LEU A 192 -0.08 16.69 -12.35
CA LEU A 192 0.50 18.03 -12.50
C LEU A 192 1.70 18.20 -11.56
N THR A 193 2.89 18.43 -12.11
CA THR A 193 4.14 18.64 -11.34
C THR A 193 4.58 20.10 -11.25
N ASP A 194 4.26 20.87 -12.29
CA ASP A 194 4.66 22.26 -12.46
C ASP A 194 3.46 23.04 -13.00
N PHE A 195 3.41 24.34 -12.73
CA PHE A 195 2.26 25.13 -13.18
C PHE A 195 2.25 25.23 -14.72
N PRO A 196 1.08 25.49 -15.32
CA PRO A 196 0.99 25.80 -16.74
C PRO A 196 1.99 26.90 -17.17
N PRO A 197 2.52 26.88 -18.41
CA PRO A 197 3.47 27.89 -18.89
C PRO A 197 2.93 29.32 -18.88
N ASP A 198 1.60 29.45 -18.98
CA ASP A 198 0.84 30.68 -18.95
C ASP A 198 0.41 31.06 -17.52
N TYR A 199 0.81 30.27 -16.51
CA TYR A 199 0.53 30.61 -15.13
C TYR A 199 1.24 31.91 -14.75
N ASP A 200 0.46 32.84 -14.20
CA ASP A 200 0.94 34.14 -13.77
C ASP A 200 1.75 33.99 -12.47
N PHE A 201 3.01 33.61 -12.66
CA PHE A 201 4.08 33.81 -11.70
C PHE A 201 4.58 35.23 -11.88
N TRP A 202 4.11 36.10 -11.02
CA TRP A 202 4.82 37.30 -10.60
C TRP A 202 5.94 37.91 -11.46
N GLU A 203 5.79 39.22 -11.68
CA GLU A 203 6.67 40.17 -12.41
C GLU A 203 6.65 40.01 -13.94
N PRO A 204 6.50 41.13 -14.69
CA PRO A 204 6.70 42.53 -14.26
C PRO A 204 5.41 43.32 -13.93
N THR A 205 4.23 42.72 -13.86
CA THR A 205 2.94 43.45 -13.92
C THR A 205 2.34 43.89 -12.57
N ASN A 206 2.90 43.49 -11.44
CA ASN A 206 2.48 43.91 -10.10
C ASN A 206 3.75 43.91 -9.20
N PRO A 207 3.88 44.71 -8.10
CA PRO A 207 4.98 44.66 -7.10
C PRO A 207 4.69 44.04 -5.68
N MET A 208 3.43 43.69 -5.33
CA MET A 208 2.98 42.94 -4.12
C MET A 208 3.29 41.42 -3.93
N TYR A 209 3.60 40.60 -4.94
CA TYR A 209 3.52 39.13 -4.92
C TYR A 209 4.79 38.39 -5.38
N GLY A 210 5.95 38.60 -4.75
CA GLY A 210 7.25 38.01 -5.11
C GLY A 210 7.29 36.52 -5.55
N ARG A 211 8.34 36.14 -6.32
CA ARG A 211 8.60 34.79 -6.90
C ARG A 211 8.44 33.59 -5.95
N ASN A 212 8.45 33.82 -4.64
CA ASN A 212 8.30 32.80 -3.60
C ASN A 212 6.86 32.63 -3.07
N ARG A 213 5.85 33.23 -3.73
CA ARG A 213 4.44 33.15 -3.33
C ARG A 213 3.49 32.94 -4.52
N PRO A 214 3.52 31.78 -5.19
CA PRO A 214 2.76 31.54 -6.42
C PRO A 214 1.23 31.58 -6.25
N PHE A 215 0.74 31.49 -5.02
CA PHE A 215 -0.68 31.52 -4.69
C PHE A 215 -1.15 32.87 -4.13
N ALA A 216 -0.26 33.87 -4.08
CA ALA A 216 -0.63 35.21 -3.62
C ALA A 216 -1.71 35.83 -4.52
N PRO A 217 -2.57 36.74 -4.00
CA PRO A 217 -2.58 37.34 -2.64
C PRO A 217 -2.91 36.42 -1.47
N SER A 218 -3.36 35.18 -1.69
CA SER A 218 -3.57 34.22 -0.60
C SER A 218 -2.29 34.01 0.23
N LEU A 219 -2.46 33.81 1.54
CA LEU A 219 -1.36 33.34 2.39
C LEU A 219 -1.21 31.81 2.35
N ALA A 220 -2.15 31.12 1.69
CA ALA A 220 -2.12 29.68 1.54
C ALA A 220 -0.92 29.29 0.67
N ARG A 221 -0.16 28.28 1.12
CA ARG A 221 1.07 27.86 0.44
C ARG A 221 1.18 26.35 0.44
N THR A 222 1.87 25.82 -0.56
CA THR A 222 2.40 24.45 -0.50
C THR A 222 3.80 24.49 0.09
N ARG A 223 4.28 23.37 0.64
CA ARG A 223 5.62 23.30 1.23
C ARG A 223 6.72 23.67 0.23
N GLU A 224 6.57 23.25 -1.03
CA GLU A 224 7.55 23.47 -2.09
C GLU A 224 7.18 24.62 -3.04
N ASN A 225 6.11 25.38 -2.77
CA ASN A 225 5.55 26.38 -3.70
C ASN A 225 5.31 25.84 -5.14
N LYS A 226 4.87 24.59 -5.26
CA LYS A 226 4.51 23.89 -6.49
C LYS A 226 3.00 23.65 -6.54
N PRO A 227 2.40 23.45 -7.73
CA PRO A 227 0.97 23.14 -7.77
C PRO A 227 0.70 21.75 -7.21
N ILE A 228 -0.56 21.50 -6.86
CA ILE A 228 -1.07 20.18 -6.53
C ILE A 228 -2.17 19.86 -7.54
N ASP A 229 -2.05 18.72 -8.21
CA ASP A 229 -3.08 18.23 -9.13
C ASP A 229 -4.45 18.18 -8.43
N ALA A 230 -5.48 18.73 -9.08
CA ALA A 230 -6.81 18.84 -8.51
C ALA A 230 -7.37 17.49 -8.04
N ARG A 231 -7.07 16.40 -8.78
CA ARG A 231 -7.55 15.04 -8.47
C ARG A 231 -7.00 14.52 -7.14
N VAL A 232 -5.79 14.94 -6.77
CA VAL A 232 -5.15 14.52 -5.50
C VAL A 232 -5.83 15.17 -4.28
N LEU A 233 -6.42 16.35 -4.47
CA LEU A 233 -7.18 17.05 -3.45
C LEU A 233 -8.69 16.79 -3.53
N ALA A 234 -9.16 15.94 -4.44
CA ALA A 234 -10.58 15.70 -4.68
C ALA A 234 -11.00 14.23 -4.46
N GLY A 235 -12.29 13.97 -4.64
CA GLY A 235 -12.95 12.68 -4.52
C GLY A 235 -13.29 12.30 -3.08
N SER A 236 -13.75 13.26 -2.27
CA SER A 236 -14.19 13.04 -0.90
C SER A 236 -15.24 11.94 -0.76
N ARG A 237 -16.06 11.71 -1.80
CA ARG A 237 -17.07 10.64 -1.81
C ARG A 237 -16.45 9.26 -1.60
N SER A 238 -15.23 9.00 -2.10
CA SER A 238 -14.59 7.69 -1.94
C SER A 238 -14.28 7.35 -0.49
N CYS A 239 -14.08 8.35 0.37
CA CYS A 239 -13.85 8.15 1.81
C CYS A 239 -15.03 7.41 2.49
N GLY A 240 -16.24 7.57 1.95
CA GLY A 240 -17.46 6.90 2.42
C GLY A 240 -17.70 5.53 1.79
N THR A 241 -16.91 5.11 0.80
CA THR A 241 -17.19 3.86 0.06
C THR A 241 -16.49 2.63 0.64
N SER A 242 -15.45 2.82 1.45
CA SER A 242 -14.69 1.71 2.05
C SER A 242 -15.25 1.24 3.41
N GLY A 243 -16.42 1.72 3.85
CA GLY A 243 -17.06 1.31 5.10
C GLY A 243 -16.60 2.07 6.36
N CYS A 244 -15.87 3.19 6.23
CA CYS A 244 -15.26 3.90 7.36
C CYS A 244 -15.86 5.29 7.65
N HIS A 245 -15.98 6.17 6.64
CA HIS A 245 -16.41 7.57 6.83
C HIS A 245 -17.79 7.88 6.24
N GLU A 246 -18.66 6.88 6.11
CA GLU A 246 -19.98 7.01 5.48
C GLU A 246 -20.78 8.20 6.02
N GLN A 247 -20.97 8.27 7.34
CA GLN A 247 -21.75 9.35 7.97
C GLN A 247 -21.13 10.73 7.73
N ILE A 248 -19.82 10.87 7.94
CA ILE A 248 -19.12 12.16 7.80
C ILE A 248 -19.19 12.64 6.34
N VAL A 249 -19.09 11.73 5.37
CA VAL A 249 -19.29 12.08 3.96
C VAL A 249 -20.72 12.55 3.72
N GLN A 250 -21.74 11.88 4.28
CA GLN A 250 -23.13 12.33 4.17
C GLN A 250 -23.38 13.70 4.80
N GLU A 251 -22.68 14.04 5.89
CA GLU A 251 -22.75 15.36 6.53
C GLU A 251 -21.99 16.44 5.72
N TRP A 252 -20.89 16.06 5.08
CA TRP A 252 -20.14 16.96 4.20
C TRP A 252 -20.91 17.30 2.92
N LEU A 253 -21.68 16.35 2.36
CA LEU A 253 -22.45 16.55 1.12
C LEU A 253 -23.38 17.79 1.11
N PRO A 254 -24.16 18.08 2.17
CA PRO A 254 -24.95 19.30 2.26
C PRO A 254 -24.19 20.52 2.82
N SER A 255 -22.94 20.35 3.25
CA SER A 255 -22.24 21.37 4.05
C SER A 255 -21.77 22.59 3.26
N ALA A 256 -21.63 23.72 3.95
CA ALA A 256 -21.04 24.93 3.40
C ALA A 256 -19.61 24.73 2.87
N HIS A 257 -18.84 23.80 3.46
CA HIS A 257 -17.50 23.48 2.99
C HIS A 257 -17.50 22.84 1.60
N ARG A 258 -18.41 21.89 1.33
CA ARG A 258 -18.52 21.31 -0.01
C ARG A 258 -18.98 22.34 -1.04
N TYR A 259 -19.96 23.16 -0.67
CA TYR A 259 -20.55 24.16 -1.56
C TYR A 259 -19.75 25.46 -1.67
N SER A 260 -18.62 25.59 -0.97
CA SER A 260 -17.90 26.86 -0.82
C SER A 260 -17.48 27.50 -2.15
N ALA A 261 -17.16 26.67 -3.15
CA ALA A 261 -16.84 27.10 -4.51
C ALA A 261 -18.10 27.16 -5.41
N MET A 262 -19.12 26.34 -5.16
CA MET A 262 -20.34 26.29 -5.98
C MET A 262 -21.32 27.43 -5.67
N ASP A 263 -21.21 28.03 -4.48
CA ASP A 263 -22.10 29.07 -4.00
C ASP A 263 -22.22 30.24 -4.99
N LYS A 264 -23.45 30.66 -5.27
CA LYS A 264 -23.73 31.67 -6.30
C LYS A 264 -23.28 33.06 -5.88
N ALA A 265 -23.33 33.39 -4.59
CA ALA A 265 -22.84 34.67 -4.10
C ALA A 265 -21.31 34.73 -4.20
N PHE A 266 -20.62 33.66 -3.80
CA PHE A 266 -19.17 33.52 -3.99
C PHE A 266 -18.78 33.66 -5.47
N GLN A 267 -19.46 32.95 -6.37
CA GLN A 267 -19.17 33.02 -7.82
C GLN A 267 -19.37 34.43 -8.38
N ALA A 268 -20.42 35.15 -7.98
CA ALA A 268 -20.66 36.53 -8.39
C ALA A 268 -19.60 37.51 -7.86
N ILE A 269 -19.20 37.36 -6.59
CA ILE A 269 -18.15 38.18 -5.97
C ILE A 269 -16.80 37.89 -6.63
N GLN A 270 -16.47 36.62 -6.87
CA GLN A 270 -15.26 36.20 -7.57
C GLN A 270 -15.19 36.81 -8.97
N LEU A 271 -16.29 36.75 -9.73
CA LEU A 271 -16.40 37.34 -11.06
C LEU A 271 -16.17 38.85 -11.02
N THR A 272 -16.85 39.55 -10.10
CA THR A 272 -16.69 41.00 -9.92
C THR A 272 -15.24 41.36 -9.57
N MET A 273 -14.61 40.60 -8.69
CA MET A 273 -13.22 40.79 -8.29
C MET A 273 -12.27 40.56 -9.47
N ALA A 274 -12.51 39.54 -10.29
CA ALA A 274 -11.74 39.26 -11.50
C ALA A 274 -11.87 40.38 -12.54
N GLN A 275 -13.08 40.91 -12.76
CA GLN A 275 -13.33 42.01 -13.71
C GLN A 275 -12.65 43.31 -13.28
N GLN A 276 -12.65 43.60 -11.97
CA GLN A 276 -12.09 44.84 -11.44
C GLN A 276 -10.56 44.80 -11.28
N ASN A 277 -10.01 43.65 -10.87
CA ASN A 277 -8.62 43.54 -10.40
C ASN A 277 -7.81 42.44 -11.12
N GLY A 278 -8.40 41.82 -12.14
CA GLY A 278 -7.82 40.70 -12.88
C GLY A 278 -8.05 39.33 -12.21
N PRO A 279 -8.05 38.23 -12.98
CA PRO A 279 -8.23 36.85 -12.47
C PRO A 279 -7.34 36.46 -11.29
N THR A 280 -6.06 36.87 -11.29
CA THR A 280 -5.08 36.54 -10.24
C THR A 280 -5.52 37.04 -8.85
N SER A 281 -6.27 38.13 -8.78
CA SER A 281 -6.78 38.69 -7.53
C SER A 281 -7.70 37.71 -6.77
N THR A 282 -8.42 36.85 -7.50
CA THR A 282 -9.37 35.87 -6.93
C THR A 282 -8.71 34.77 -6.10
N ARG A 283 -7.38 34.61 -6.21
CA ARG A 283 -6.61 33.71 -5.34
C ARG A 283 -6.79 34.05 -3.86
N TYR A 284 -7.04 35.33 -3.52
CA TYR A 284 -7.34 35.77 -2.15
C TYR A 284 -8.50 34.96 -1.55
N CYS A 285 -9.61 34.85 -2.29
CA CYS A 285 -10.79 34.11 -1.85
C CYS A 285 -10.61 32.60 -2.03
N GLY A 286 -9.87 32.19 -3.07
CA GLY A 286 -9.57 30.80 -3.39
C GLY A 286 -8.89 30.03 -2.27
N GLY A 287 -8.11 30.71 -1.41
CA GLY A 287 -7.47 30.06 -0.27
C GLY A 287 -8.44 29.43 0.73
N CYS A 288 -9.66 29.95 0.86
CA CYS A 288 -10.67 29.42 1.78
C CYS A 288 -11.83 28.74 1.04
N HIS A 289 -12.30 29.33 -0.06
CA HIS A 289 -13.53 28.88 -0.74
C HIS A 289 -13.29 27.86 -1.83
N ASP A 290 -12.13 27.89 -2.49
CA ASP A 290 -11.86 27.07 -3.66
C ASP A 290 -10.38 26.62 -3.71
N PRO A 291 -9.92 25.92 -2.64
CA PRO A 291 -8.52 25.56 -2.48
C PRO A 291 -8.04 24.58 -3.55
N ILE A 292 -8.91 23.70 -4.04
CA ILE A 292 -8.58 22.79 -5.15
C ILE A 292 -8.20 23.58 -6.40
N SER A 293 -8.97 24.59 -6.78
CA SER A 293 -8.67 25.42 -7.95
C SER A 293 -7.47 26.34 -7.72
N LEU A 294 -7.26 26.81 -6.48
CA LEU A 294 -6.08 27.59 -6.13
C LEU A 294 -4.80 26.75 -6.32
N PHE A 295 -4.73 25.58 -5.69
CA PHE A 295 -3.50 24.77 -5.69
C PHE A 295 -3.24 24.06 -7.01
N SER A 296 -4.27 23.79 -7.82
CA SER A 296 -4.09 23.29 -9.21
C SER A 296 -3.65 24.36 -10.20
N GLY A 297 -3.64 25.64 -9.78
CA GLY A 297 -3.20 26.74 -10.64
C GLY A 297 -4.27 27.26 -11.61
N THR A 298 -5.53 26.88 -11.44
CA THR A 298 -6.64 27.29 -12.33
C THR A 298 -7.00 28.77 -12.18
N LYS A 299 -6.66 29.39 -11.05
CA LYS A 299 -6.83 30.84 -10.81
C LYS A 299 -5.66 31.64 -11.41
N ASN A 300 -5.56 31.76 -12.74
CA ASN A 300 -4.45 32.43 -13.46
C ASN A 300 -4.93 33.58 -14.39
N ILE A 301 -4.01 34.40 -14.93
CA ILE A 301 -4.33 35.62 -15.71
C ILE A 301 -4.99 35.35 -17.07
N TYR A 302 -4.84 34.16 -17.64
CA TYR A 302 -5.42 33.79 -18.94
C TYR A 302 -6.65 32.89 -18.82
N ALA A 303 -7.04 32.51 -17.60
CA ALA A 303 -8.30 31.83 -17.38
C ALA A 303 -9.44 32.80 -17.70
N GLU A 304 -10.35 32.36 -18.57
CA GLU A 304 -11.65 33.00 -18.70
C GLU A 304 -12.30 33.08 -17.32
N GLU A 305 -13.03 34.17 -17.05
CA GLU A 305 -13.69 34.38 -15.76
C GLU A 305 -14.64 33.23 -15.39
N SER A 306 -15.23 32.59 -16.41
CA SER A 306 -16.06 31.39 -16.31
C SER A 306 -15.30 30.09 -15.96
N LYS A 307 -13.96 30.12 -16.04
CA LYS A 307 -13.05 28.97 -15.85
C LYS A 307 -12.11 29.14 -14.64
N LEU A 308 -12.37 30.12 -13.76
CA LEU A 308 -11.57 30.35 -12.54
C LEU A 308 -11.72 29.29 -11.45
N THR A 309 -12.60 28.32 -11.67
CA THR A 309 -12.85 27.19 -10.78
C THR A 309 -12.70 25.91 -11.60
N ALA A 310 -11.76 25.06 -11.20
CA ALA A 310 -11.58 23.73 -11.76
C ALA A 310 -12.84 22.88 -11.51
N LEU A 311 -13.14 21.90 -12.36
CA LEU A 311 -14.36 21.11 -12.23
C LEU A 311 -14.43 20.38 -10.88
N GLU A 312 -13.32 19.83 -10.42
CA GLU A 312 -13.19 19.20 -9.11
C GLU A 312 -13.41 20.21 -7.98
N GLY A 313 -12.83 21.41 -8.10
CA GLY A 313 -13.02 22.50 -7.16
C GLY A 313 -14.48 22.97 -7.10
N TYR A 314 -15.15 23.06 -8.25
CA TYR A 314 -16.56 23.42 -8.34
C TYR A 314 -17.45 22.41 -7.61
N HIS A 315 -17.15 21.12 -7.74
CA HIS A 315 -17.98 20.05 -7.18
C HIS A 315 -17.71 19.75 -5.70
N GLU A 316 -16.50 20.04 -5.21
CA GLU A 316 -16.08 19.67 -3.86
C GLU A 316 -15.69 20.85 -2.95
N GLY A 317 -15.41 22.03 -3.49
CA GLY A 317 -15.01 23.20 -2.71
C GLY A 317 -13.86 22.87 -1.76
N VAL A 318 -14.14 22.92 -0.46
CA VAL A 318 -13.27 22.36 0.59
C VAL A 318 -13.60 20.87 0.77
N SER A 319 -12.81 20.03 0.11
CA SER A 319 -12.88 18.56 0.21
C SER A 319 -12.33 18.03 1.53
N CYS A 320 -12.63 16.76 1.85
CA CYS A 320 -12.00 16.07 2.98
C CYS A 320 -10.47 16.09 2.86
N LEU A 321 -9.94 15.84 1.66
CA LEU A 321 -8.50 15.76 1.41
C LEU A 321 -7.81 17.12 1.55
N VAL A 322 -8.46 18.22 1.16
CA VAL A 322 -7.95 19.56 1.43
C VAL A 322 -7.73 19.74 2.93
N CYS A 323 -8.74 19.47 3.76
CA CYS A 323 -8.61 19.61 5.21
C CYS A 323 -7.52 18.68 5.78
N HIS A 324 -7.49 17.41 5.36
CA HIS A 324 -6.51 16.44 5.84
C HIS A 324 -5.08 16.72 5.33
N ALA A 325 -4.94 17.43 4.23
CA ALA A 325 -3.66 17.81 3.63
C ALA A 325 -3.01 19.02 4.29
N ILE A 326 -3.74 19.85 5.05
CA ILE A 326 -3.18 20.99 5.79
C ILE A 326 -2.19 20.48 6.84
N LYS A 327 -0.97 21.01 6.87
CA LYS A 327 0.10 20.61 7.81
C LYS A 327 0.39 21.66 8.87
N GLU A 328 0.24 22.93 8.54
CA GLU A 328 0.52 24.06 9.44
C GLU A 328 -0.55 25.14 9.24
N THR A 329 -0.89 25.87 10.28
CA THR A 329 -1.85 26.98 10.27
C THR A 329 -1.31 28.15 11.08
N ASP A 330 -1.62 29.37 10.68
CA ASP A 330 -1.33 30.59 11.42
C ASP A 330 -2.61 31.43 11.56
N LEU A 331 -2.72 32.18 12.66
CA LEU A 331 -3.88 33.04 12.96
C LEU A 331 -3.84 34.38 12.20
N LYS A 332 -2.69 34.73 11.60
CA LYS A 332 -2.50 36.02 10.93
C LYS A 332 -3.00 35.99 9.49
N GLY A 333 -3.91 36.93 9.18
CA GLY A 333 -4.35 37.20 7.82
C GLY A 333 -5.36 36.17 7.29
N ASN A 334 -5.58 36.18 5.98
CA ASN A 334 -6.57 35.32 5.31
C ASN A 334 -5.91 34.08 4.69
N ALA A 335 -6.51 32.91 4.92
CA ALA A 335 -6.07 31.62 4.39
C ALA A 335 -4.60 31.25 4.72
N ASN A 336 -4.09 31.60 5.91
CA ASN A 336 -2.69 31.37 6.24
C ASN A 336 -2.44 29.94 6.74
N TYR A 337 -2.15 29.04 5.79
CA TYR A 337 -1.84 27.66 6.08
C TYR A 337 -0.88 27.04 5.05
N VAL A 338 -0.20 25.98 5.45
CA VAL A 338 0.61 25.13 4.57
C VAL A 338 -0.16 23.86 4.26
N ILE A 339 -0.31 23.52 2.98
CA ILE A 339 -0.86 22.25 2.51
C ILE A 339 0.24 21.42 1.82
N THR A 340 0.11 20.10 1.83
CA THR A 340 0.98 19.20 1.07
C THR A 340 0.14 18.19 0.30
N ALA A 341 0.54 17.83 -0.92
CA ALA A 341 -0.13 16.77 -1.67
C ALA A 341 -0.19 15.47 -0.85
N PRO A 342 -1.38 14.92 -0.53
CA PRO A 342 -1.48 13.65 0.15
C PRO A 342 -0.99 12.50 -0.73
N SER A 343 -0.29 11.54 -0.14
CA SER A 343 0.03 10.25 -0.76
C SER A 343 -1.27 9.54 -1.16
N ARG A 344 -1.28 8.89 -2.33
CA ARG A 344 -2.43 8.14 -2.86
C ARG A 344 -2.09 6.67 -2.97
N TYR A 345 -3.04 5.80 -2.61
CA TYR A 345 -2.96 4.38 -2.87
C TYR A 345 -3.26 4.09 -4.34
N ILE A 346 -2.67 3.01 -4.84
CA ILE A 346 -2.96 2.47 -6.18
C ILE A 346 -4.46 2.19 -6.28
N GLY A 347 -5.08 2.65 -7.38
CA GLY A 347 -6.50 2.51 -7.64
C GLY A 347 -7.37 3.63 -7.06
N GLU A 348 -6.83 4.56 -6.25
CA GLU A 348 -7.64 5.69 -5.75
C GLU A 348 -8.03 6.64 -6.86
N LEU A 349 -7.06 7.10 -7.67
CA LEU A 349 -7.30 8.08 -8.73
C LEU A 349 -7.97 7.42 -9.94
N GLU A 350 -7.56 6.19 -10.28
CA GLU A 350 -8.15 5.42 -11.37
C GLU A 350 -9.61 5.09 -11.10
N TYR A 351 -9.97 4.79 -9.85
CA TYR A 351 -11.38 4.64 -9.47
C TYR A 351 -12.12 5.96 -9.64
N GLN A 352 -11.54 7.10 -9.24
CA GLN A 352 -12.20 8.40 -9.39
C GLN A 352 -12.50 8.69 -10.87
N GLU A 353 -11.58 8.38 -11.77
CA GLU A 353 -11.72 8.63 -13.22
C GLU A 353 -12.65 7.63 -13.91
N THR A 354 -12.54 6.33 -13.59
CA THR A 354 -13.21 5.26 -14.35
C THR A 354 -14.45 4.69 -13.67
N GLN A 355 -14.59 4.88 -12.35
CA GLN A 355 -15.60 4.22 -11.50
C GLN A 355 -15.61 2.68 -11.64
N SER A 356 -14.48 2.08 -12.01
CA SER A 356 -14.35 0.63 -12.18
C SER A 356 -14.38 -0.11 -10.85
N GLU A 357 -15.22 -1.13 -10.77
CA GLU A 357 -15.32 -2.03 -9.61
C GLU A 357 -13.98 -2.72 -9.28
N ALA A 358 -13.16 -3.02 -10.29
CA ALA A 358 -11.85 -3.62 -10.08
C ALA A 358 -10.93 -2.68 -9.31
N TRP A 359 -10.89 -1.40 -9.69
CA TRP A 359 -10.12 -0.38 -8.97
C TRP A 359 -10.71 -0.12 -7.58
N ARG A 360 -12.04 -0.16 -7.43
CA ARG A 360 -12.70 -0.04 -6.13
C ARG A 360 -12.23 -1.11 -5.16
N VAL A 361 -12.28 -2.37 -5.58
CA VAL A 361 -11.88 -3.52 -4.76
C VAL A 361 -10.41 -3.45 -4.40
N LEU A 362 -9.53 -3.14 -5.36
CA LEU A 362 -8.09 -3.03 -5.11
C LEU A 362 -7.78 -1.92 -4.10
N ARG A 363 -8.34 -0.73 -4.32
CA ARG A 363 -8.18 0.42 -3.44
C ARG A 363 -8.67 0.12 -2.03
N ASP A 364 -9.88 -0.38 -1.88
CA ASP A 364 -10.47 -0.68 -0.57
C ASP A 364 -9.68 -1.76 0.17
N PHE A 365 -9.24 -2.80 -0.55
CA PHE A 365 -8.37 -3.84 0.00
C PHE A 365 -7.06 -3.23 0.52
N LEU A 366 -6.38 -2.40 -0.27
CA LEU A 366 -5.10 -1.78 0.11
C LEU A 366 -5.26 -0.84 1.31
N LEU A 367 -6.28 0.03 1.30
CA LEU A 367 -6.57 0.94 2.41
C LEU A 367 -6.80 0.19 3.72
N ARG A 368 -7.45 -0.99 3.68
CA ARG A 368 -7.71 -1.80 4.88
C ARG A 368 -6.52 -2.68 5.27
N ALA A 369 -5.87 -3.34 4.31
CA ALA A 369 -4.76 -4.28 4.55
C ALA A 369 -3.48 -3.56 4.99
N TYR A 370 -3.27 -2.34 4.48
CA TYR A 370 -2.06 -1.56 4.69
C TYR A 370 -2.39 -0.11 5.12
N PRO A 371 -3.14 0.10 6.22
CA PRO A 371 -3.75 1.40 6.55
C PRO A 371 -2.76 2.45 7.07
N ARG A 372 -1.50 2.07 7.31
CA ARG A 372 -0.55 2.89 8.07
C ARG A 372 -0.31 4.26 7.46
N GLU A 373 -0.12 4.31 6.14
CA GLU A 373 0.09 5.57 5.42
C GLU A 373 -1.17 6.43 5.45
N HIS A 374 -2.36 5.81 5.33
CA HIS A 374 -3.63 6.55 5.37
C HIS A 374 -3.82 7.23 6.73
N VAL A 375 -3.64 6.47 7.81
CA VAL A 375 -3.76 6.99 9.18
C VAL A 375 -2.68 8.05 9.45
N THR A 376 -1.43 7.80 9.10
CA THR A 376 -0.32 8.70 9.47
C THR A 376 -0.33 10.00 8.66
N SER A 377 -0.70 9.94 7.38
CA SER A 377 -0.68 11.12 6.49
C SER A 377 -1.93 11.98 6.63
N LEU A 378 -3.11 11.38 6.90
CA LEU A 378 -4.40 12.07 6.91
C LEU A 378 -4.97 12.28 8.32
N SER A 379 -4.70 11.42 9.30
CA SER A 379 -5.27 11.61 10.65
C SER A 379 -4.80 12.94 11.25
N LYS A 380 -5.74 13.77 11.67
CA LYS A 380 -5.48 14.98 12.46
C LYS A 380 -5.87 14.71 13.90
N LYS A 381 -5.04 15.15 14.84
CA LYS A 381 -5.50 15.30 16.22
C LYS A 381 -6.47 16.47 16.23
N MET A 382 -7.73 16.16 16.44
CA MET A 382 -8.70 17.15 16.87
C MET A 382 -8.32 17.45 18.32
N PHE A 383 -7.67 18.61 18.54
CA PHE A 383 -7.23 19.20 19.82
C PHE A 383 -6.21 18.39 20.64
#